data_AF-A0A850P395-F1
#
_entry.id   AF-A0A850P395-F1
#
_cell.length_a   1.000
_cell.length_b   1.000
_cell.length_c   1.000
_cell.angle_alpha   90.00
_cell.angle_beta   90.00
_cell.angle_gamma   90.00
#
_symmetry.space_group_name_H-M   'P 1'
#
loop_
_entity.id
_entity.type
_entity.pdbx_description
1 polymer ?
#
loop_
_entity_poly.entity_id
_entity_poly.type
_entity_poly.pdbx_seq_one_letter_code
_entity_poly.pdbx_strand_id
1 'polypeptide(L)'
;MPATPAEGLSESLIDPARDWLLARGAVIRTGWRAAGLVAAGDVVSRIEGPEGGVTLDAGDRVVLAANAPVTAALASAVLPGLVVPDAFEAIVNLHYRHEDRLTPGLARAAGDVGRAGFVGVIGGLAEWIFLKPGVVSVTISAANHLADREAEGLAAQVWGEIRAALP
;
A
#
# COMPACT_ATOMS: atom_id res chain seq x y z
N MET A 1 -17.12 14.90 -5.08
CA MET A 1 -17.15 13.51 -4.56
C MET A 1 -15.72 13.00 -4.51
N PRO A 2 -15.34 12.19 -3.51
CA PRO A 2 -14.05 11.50 -3.54
C PRO A 2 -13.95 10.61 -4.78
N ALA A 3 -12.76 10.54 -5.37
CA ALA A 3 -12.49 9.72 -6.56
C ALA A 3 -12.03 8.32 -6.12
N THR A 4 -12.64 7.28 -6.69
CA THR A 4 -12.25 5.88 -6.49
C THR A 4 -11.77 5.28 -7.81
N PRO A 5 -10.82 4.33 -7.80
CA PRO A 5 -10.43 3.62 -9.01
C PRO A 5 -11.64 2.86 -9.59
N ALA A 6 -11.71 2.76 -10.91
CA ALA A 6 -12.77 2.00 -11.58
C ALA A 6 -12.62 0.49 -11.34
N GLU A 7 -11.39 -0.01 -11.38
CA GLU A 7 -11.04 -1.41 -11.11
C GLU A 7 -10.06 -1.50 -9.94
N GLY A 8 -8.84 -0.99 -10.13
CA GLY A 8 -7.82 -0.93 -9.10
C GLY A 8 -6.89 0.27 -9.26
N LEU A 9 -6.00 0.44 -8.27
CA LEU A 9 -4.97 1.47 -8.34
C LEU A 9 -3.90 1.14 -9.38
N SER A 10 -3.74 -0.13 -9.75
CA SER A 10 -2.78 -0.56 -10.78
C SER A 10 -3.11 0.09 -12.12
N GLU A 11 -4.31 -0.16 -12.63
CA GLU A 11 -4.79 0.32 -13.92
C GLU A 11 -4.96 1.84 -13.92
N SER A 12 -5.33 2.40 -12.77
CA SER A 12 -5.58 3.84 -12.62
C SER A 12 -4.30 4.67 -12.49
N LEU A 13 -3.24 4.13 -11.87
CA LEU A 13 -2.05 4.90 -11.47
C LEU A 13 -0.72 4.23 -11.83
N ILE A 14 -0.57 2.92 -11.58
CA ILE A 14 0.73 2.23 -11.69
C ILE A 14 1.07 1.92 -13.15
N ASP A 15 0.18 1.27 -13.88
CA ASP A 15 0.43 0.85 -15.26
C ASP A 15 0.65 2.07 -16.20
N PRO A 16 -0.16 3.15 -16.13
CA PRO A 16 0.09 4.34 -16.93
C PRO A 16 1.46 4.98 -16.65
N ALA A 17 1.87 5.04 -15.39
CA ALA A 17 3.19 5.58 -15.01
C ALA A 17 4.32 4.68 -15.51
N ARG A 18 4.17 3.35 -15.36
CA ARG A 18 5.14 2.36 -15.84
C ARG A 18 5.33 2.49 -17.36
N ASP A 19 4.24 2.49 -18.11
CA ASP A 19 4.29 2.55 -19.58
C ASP A 19 4.88 3.87 -20.07
N TRP A 20 4.55 4.98 -19.40
CA TRP A 20 5.12 6.30 -19.71
C TRP A 20 6.65 6.34 -19.52
N LEU A 21 7.16 5.69 -18.48
CA LEU A 21 8.59 5.59 -18.18
C LEU A 21 9.30 4.66 -19.18
N LEU A 22 8.73 3.48 -19.44
CA LEU A 22 9.29 2.51 -20.40
C LEU A 22 9.38 3.09 -21.81
N ALA A 23 8.36 3.84 -22.25
CA ALA A 23 8.35 4.53 -23.54
C ALA A 23 9.49 5.57 -23.69
N ARG A 24 10.12 5.98 -22.58
CA ARG A 24 11.26 6.92 -22.53
C ARG A 24 12.59 6.24 -22.23
N GLY A 25 12.63 4.91 -22.31
CA GLY A 25 13.84 4.13 -22.11
C GLY A 25 14.20 3.89 -20.64
N ALA A 26 13.28 4.14 -19.69
CA ALA A 26 13.52 3.75 -18.31
C ALA A 26 13.66 2.23 -18.19
N VAL A 27 14.57 1.78 -17.31
CA VAL A 27 14.73 0.36 -16.97
C VAL A 27 14.10 0.11 -15.61
N ILE A 28 13.09 -0.74 -15.56
CA ILE A 28 12.37 -1.09 -14.32
C ILE A 28 12.80 -2.50 -13.90
N ARG A 29 13.35 -2.62 -12.70
CA ARG A 29 13.81 -3.90 -12.13
C ARG A 29 12.96 -4.27 -10.93
N THR A 30 12.05 -5.23 -11.10
CA THR A 30 11.25 -5.80 -10.00
C THR A 30 11.98 -7.00 -9.37
N GLY A 31 11.74 -7.28 -8.09
CA GLY A 31 12.43 -8.37 -7.38
C GLY A 31 13.92 -8.09 -7.11
N TRP A 32 14.42 -6.92 -7.50
CA TRP A 32 15.78 -6.47 -7.23
C TRP A 32 15.77 -5.57 -6.00
N ARG A 33 16.34 -6.06 -4.89
CA ARG A 33 16.38 -5.33 -3.62
C ARG A 33 17.75 -4.66 -3.44
N ALA A 34 17.75 -3.33 -3.35
CA ALA A 34 18.94 -2.58 -2.95
C ALA A 34 19.37 -3.00 -1.53
N ALA A 35 20.67 -3.12 -1.31
CA ALA A 35 21.27 -3.51 -0.03
C ALA A 35 21.96 -2.32 0.67
N GLY A 36 22.38 -1.31 -0.07
CA GLY A 36 23.14 -0.18 0.45
C GLY A 36 23.56 0.77 -0.66
N LEU A 37 24.16 1.89 -0.25
CA LEU A 37 24.81 2.85 -1.14
C LEU A 37 26.30 2.94 -0.80
N VAL A 38 27.12 3.12 -1.83
CA VAL A 38 28.56 3.36 -1.67
C VAL A 38 28.88 4.78 -2.10
N ALA A 39 29.64 5.50 -1.27
CA ALA A 39 30.15 6.83 -1.59
C ALA A 39 31.59 6.77 -2.14
N ALA A 40 31.92 7.71 -3.01
CA ALA A 40 33.27 8.07 -3.40
C ALA A 40 33.44 9.57 -3.19
N GLY A 41 33.96 9.96 -2.01
CA GLY A 41 33.94 11.36 -1.57
C GLY A 41 32.50 11.83 -1.34
N ASP A 42 32.12 12.94 -1.97
CA ASP A 42 30.79 13.57 -1.77
C ASP A 42 29.70 13.04 -2.73
N VAL A 43 30.01 12.03 -3.55
CA VAL A 43 29.05 11.44 -4.51
C VAL A 43 28.80 9.97 -4.23
N VAL A 44 27.57 9.52 -4.55
CA VAL A 44 27.24 8.09 -4.54
C VAL A 44 27.76 7.46 -5.83
N SER A 45 28.59 6.43 -5.72
CA SER A 45 29.24 5.75 -6.84
C SER A 45 28.61 4.40 -7.19
N ARG A 46 27.82 3.81 -6.28
CA ARG A 46 27.15 2.52 -6.51
C ARG A 46 25.91 2.36 -5.64
N ILE A 47 24.90 1.70 -6.20
CA ILE A 47 23.79 1.09 -5.47
C ILE A 47 24.10 -0.40 -5.34
N GLU A 48 24.26 -0.90 -4.12
CA GLU A 48 24.52 -2.30 -3.86
C GLU A 48 23.24 -3.13 -3.99
N GLY A 49 23.37 -4.37 -4.45
CA GLY A 49 22.25 -5.31 -4.59
C GLY A 49 22.69 -6.57 -5.34
N PRO A 50 21.73 -7.42 -5.77
CA PRO A 50 22.02 -8.62 -6.55
C PRO A 50 22.88 -8.35 -7.79
N GLU A 51 23.65 -9.35 -8.20
CA GLU A 51 24.49 -9.32 -9.42
C GLU A 51 25.53 -8.20 -9.45
N GLY A 52 26.04 -7.82 -8.26
CA GLY A 52 27.12 -6.84 -8.13
C GLY A 52 26.66 -5.39 -8.08
N GLY A 53 25.36 -5.11 -8.09
CA GLY A 53 24.85 -3.74 -7.93
C GLY A 53 24.74 -2.95 -9.24
N VAL A 54 24.58 -1.64 -9.10
CA VAL A 54 24.55 -0.67 -10.21
C VAL A 54 25.60 0.40 -9.95
N THR A 55 26.64 0.45 -10.78
CA THR A 55 27.63 1.54 -10.77
C THR A 55 27.02 2.81 -11.34
N LEU A 56 27.41 3.96 -10.78
CA LEU A 56 26.92 5.28 -11.17
C LEU A 56 28.08 6.14 -11.65
N ASP A 57 27.84 6.94 -12.68
CA ASP A 57 28.77 7.95 -13.15
C ASP A 57 28.64 9.25 -12.33
N ALA A 58 29.66 10.10 -12.35
CA ALA A 58 29.71 11.32 -11.53
C ALA A 58 28.56 12.32 -11.81
N GLY A 59 27.90 12.22 -12.98
CA GLY A 59 26.74 13.04 -13.35
C GLY A 59 25.39 12.48 -12.92
N ASP A 60 25.35 11.21 -12.47
CA ASP A 60 24.11 10.54 -12.12
C ASP A 60 23.52 11.06 -10.82
N ARG A 61 22.20 10.87 -10.67
CA ARG A 61 21.45 11.25 -9.47
C ARG A 61 20.72 10.03 -8.91
N VAL A 62 20.79 9.90 -7.60
CA VAL A 62 20.09 8.85 -6.86
C VAL A 62 18.94 9.47 -6.08
N VAL A 63 17.75 8.88 -6.23
CA VAL A 63 16.58 9.24 -5.44
C VAL A 63 16.13 8.00 -4.67
N LEU A 64 16.12 8.08 -3.34
CA LEU A 64 15.56 7.05 -2.47
C LEU A 64 14.08 7.33 -2.23
N ALA A 65 13.22 6.72 -3.05
CA ALA A 65 11.76 6.79 -2.91
C ALA A 65 11.21 5.62 -2.08
N ALA A 66 11.87 5.28 -0.96
CA ALA A 66 11.48 4.22 -0.05
C ALA A 66 10.92 4.78 1.27
N ASN A 67 10.28 3.93 2.06
CA ASN A 67 9.82 4.33 3.39
C ASN A 67 11.01 4.71 4.32
N ALA A 68 10.71 5.46 5.38
CA ALA A 68 11.69 5.98 6.32
C ALA A 68 12.75 4.96 6.80
N PRO A 69 12.39 3.78 7.33
CA PRO A 69 13.39 2.84 7.86
C PRO A 69 14.26 2.22 6.76
N VAL A 70 13.70 1.96 5.57
CA VAL A 70 14.48 1.44 4.43
C VAL A 70 15.45 2.52 3.92
N THR A 71 15.01 3.77 3.81
CA THR A 71 15.87 4.88 3.41
C THR A 71 17.04 5.07 4.38
N ALA A 72 16.79 5.06 5.69
CA ALA A 72 17.84 5.14 6.70
C ALA A 72 18.84 3.97 6.60
N ALA A 73 18.35 2.74 6.41
CA ALA A 73 19.21 1.57 6.24
C ALA A 73 20.10 1.68 4.99
N LEU A 74 19.52 2.02 3.83
CA LEU A 74 20.25 2.13 2.57
C LEU A 74 21.29 3.27 2.56
N ALA A 75 20.96 4.39 3.19
CA ALA A 75 21.81 5.58 3.20
C ALA A 75 22.82 5.60 4.36
N SER A 76 22.76 4.66 5.30
CA SER A 76 23.54 4.68 6.55
C SER A 76 25.04 4.90 6.37
N ALA A 77 25.64 4.31 5.33
CA ALA A 77 27.07 4.45 5.04
C ALA A 77 27.45 5.78 4.38
N VAL A 78 26.52 6.41 3.65
CA VAL A 78 26.78 7.62 2.85
C VAL A 78 26.27 8.91 3.52
N LEU A 79 25.28 8.79 4.40
CA LEU A 79 24.68 9.88 5.16
C LEU A 79 24.53 9.47 6.63
N PRO A 80 25.66 9.31 7.36
CA PRO A 80 25.61 8.97 8.77
C PRO A 80 24.87 10.06 9.56
N GLY A 81 23.94 9.65 10.41
CA GLY A 81 23.12 10.58 11.19
C GLY A 81 21.88 11.12 10.48
N LEU A 82 21.50 10.57 9.32
CA LEU A 82 20.20 10.85 8.71
C LEU A 82 19.07 10.52 9.70
N VAL A 83 18.34 11.55 10.10
CA VAL A 83 17.16 11.40 10.95
C VAL A 83 15.94 11.16 10.07
N VAL A 84 15.23 10.07 10.35
CA VAL A 84 13.97 9.71 9.68
C VAL A 84 12.88 9.50 10.73
N PRO A 85 11.59 9.60 10.37
CA PRO A 85 10.51 9.17 11.26
C PRO A 85 10.71 7.72 11.72
N ASP A 86 10.51 7.47 13.02
CA ASP A 86 10.70 6.17 13.67
C ASP A 86 9.43 5.64 14.38
N ALA A 87 8.36 6.44 14.40
CA ALA A 87 7.04 6.04 14.90
C ALA A 87 6.10 5.71 13.72
N PHE A 88 5.38 4.58 13.84
CA PHE A 88 4.50 4.08 12.79
C PHE A 88 3.22 3.49 13.37
N GLU A 89 2.15 3.57 12.58
CA GLU A 89 0.87 2.93 12.87
C GLU A 89 0.58 1.85 11.83
N ALA A 90 0.23 0.65 12.30
CA ALA A 90 -0.23 -0.41 11.44
C ALA A 90 -1.60 -0.06 10.83
N ILE A 91 -1.83 -0.53 9.61
CA ILE A 91 -3.15 -0.55 8.97
C ILE A 91 -3.47 -2.00 8.67
N VAL A 92 -4.62 -2.48 9.14
CA VAL A 92 -5.11 -3.82 8.84
C VAL A 92 -6.20 -3.72 7.78
N ASN A 93 -6.04 -4.49 6.70
CA ASN A 93 -7.06 -4.63 5.67
C ASN A 93 -7.62 -6.05 5.68
N LEU A 94 -8.94 -6.18 5.73
CA LEU A 94 -9.64 -7.46 5.64
C LEU A 94 -10.45 -7.50 4.34
N HIS A 95 -10.47 -8.66 3.69
CA HIS A 95 -11.17 -8.85 2.42
C HIS A 95 -12.07 -10.07 2.48
N TYR A 96 -13.36 -9.85 2.28
CA TYR A 96 -14.38 -10.89 2.28
C TYR A 96 -14.87 -11.08 0.86
N ARG A 97 -14.56 -12.24 0.28
CA ARG A 97 -15.01 -12.58 -1.08
C ARG A 97 -16.52 -12.85 -1.08
N HIS A 98 -17.19 -12.34 -2.11
CA HIS A 98 -18.53 -12.78 -2.49
C HIS A 98 -18.61 -12.96 -4.01
N GLU A 99 -19.72 -13.48 -4.50
CA GLU A 99 -19.92 -13.61 -5.95
C GLU A 99 -20.29 -12.25 -6.57
N ASP A 100 -19.65 -11.89 -7.69
CA ASP A 100 -19.83 -10.60 -8.37
C ASP A 100 -21.29 -10.34 -8.75
N ARG A 101 -22.02 -11.39 -9.16
CA ARG A 101 -23.44 -11.31 -9.51
C ARG A 101 -24.33 -10.84 -8.35
N LEU A 102 -23.85 -10.94 -7.11
CA LEU A 102 -24.57 -10.49 -5.92
C LEU A 102 -24.36 -9.00 -5.64
N THR A 103 -23.29 -8.38 -6.18
CA THR A 103 -22.95 -6.96 -5.92
C THR A 103 -24.11 -6.00 -6.22
N PRO A 104 -24.81 -6.09 -7.36
CA PRO A 104 -25.94 -5.18 -7.63
C PRO A 104 -27.10 -5.38 -6.63
N GLY A 105 -27.32 -6.62 -6.18
CA GLY A 105 -28.32 -6.94 -5.17
C GLY A 105 -27.98 -6.36 -3.80
N LEU A 106 -26.72 -6.53 -3.37
CA LEU A 106 -26.19 -5.96 -2.13
C LEU A 106 -26.21 -4.43 -2.16
N ALA A 107 -25.79 -3.81 -3.26
CA ALA A 107 -25.83 -2.37 -3.42
C ALA A 107 -27.28 -1.84 -3.39
N ARG A 108 -28.23 -2.55 -4.00
CA ARG A 108 -29.64 -2.18 -3.94
C ARG A 108 -30.21 -2.31 -2.53
N ALA A 109 -29.92 -3.41 -1.84
CA ALA A 109 -30.34 -3.63 -0.46
C ALA A 109 -29.78 -2.56 0.49
N ALA A 110 -28.52 -2.17 0.29
CA ALA A 110 -27.84 -1.14 1.08
C ALA A 110 -28.28 0.31 0.73
N GLY A 111 -29.14 0.52 -0.27
CA GLY A 111 -29.69 1.84 -0.58
C GLY A 111 -28.63 2.92 -0.86
N ASP A 112 -28.61 3.98 -0.06
CA ASP A 112 -27.67 5.11 -0.20
C ASP A 112 -26.22 4.69 0.00
N VAL A 113 -25.98 3.74 0.91
CA VAL A 113 -24.66 3.14 1.14
C VAL A 113 -24.20 2.38 -0.09
N GLY A 114 -25.09 1.60 -0.70
CA GLY A 114 -24.76 0.87 -1.92
C GLY A 114 -24.46 1.78 -3.11
N ARG A 115 -25.09 2.95 -3.19
CA ARG A 115 -24.75 3.98 -4.19
C ARG A 115 -23.42 4.67 -3.90
N ALA A 116 -23.08 4.88 -2.63
CA ALA A 116 -21.79 5.45 -2.24
C ALA A 116 -20.63 4.46 -2.43
N GLY A 117 -20.89 3.15 -2.28
CA GLY A 117 -19.88 2.09 -2.39
C GLY A 117 -18.98 1.96 -1.14
N PHE A 118 -19.24 2.75 -0.09
CA PHE A 118 -18.53 2.66 1.18
C PHE A 118 -19.38 3.12 2.38
N VAL A 119 -18.98 2.69 3.57
CA VAL A 119 -19.53 3.09 4.88
C VAL A 119 -18.39 3.48 5.79
N GLY A 120 -18.55 4.58 6.52
CA GLY A 120 -17.74 4.88 7.70
C GLY A 120 -18.45 4.36 8.95
N VAL A 121 -17.75 3.59 9.78
CA VAL A 121 -18.30 3.03 11.03
C VAL A 121 -17.68 3.75 12.23
N ILE A 122 -18.53 4.09 13.20
CA ILE A 122 -18.10 4.75 14.44
C ILE A 122 -18.31 3.77 15.59
N GLY A 123 -17.29 3.63 16.44
CA GLY A 123 -17.33 2.76 17.63
C GLY A 123 -17.18 1.26 17.33
N GLY A 124 -16.93 0.88 16.08
CA GLY A 124 -16.53 -0.46 15.67
C GLY A 124 -15.03 -0.58 15.42
N LEU A 125 -14.56 -1.79 15.14
CA LEU A 125 -13.22 -2.02 14.61
C LEU A 125 -13.15 -1.67 13.12
N ALA A 126 -14.19 -1.97 12.35
CA ALA A 126 -14.27 -1.80 10.91
C ALA A 126 -14.52 -0.34 10.52
N GLU A 127 -13.56 0.56 10.78
CA GLU A 127 -13.68 2.01 10.55
C GLU A 127 -14.18 2.37 9.14
N TRP A 128 -13.72 1.64 8.13
CA TRP A 128 -14.19 1.78 6.75
C TRP A 128 -14.56 0.44 6.16
N ILE A 129 -15.74 0.38 5.52
CA ILE A 129 -16.22 -0.77 4.77
C ILE A 129 -16.46 -0.33 3.33
N PHE A 130 -15.83 -0.99 2.37
CA PHE A 130 -15.97 -0.74 0.94
C PHE A 130 -16.67 -1.92 0.27
N LEU A 131 -17.74 -1.65 -0.47
CA LEU A 131 -18.42 -2.63 -1.30
C LEU A 131 -17.90 -2.50 -2.73
N LYS A 132 -17.19 -3.53 -3.19
CA LYS A 132 -16.62 -3.61 -4.55
C LYS A 132 -17.15 -4.87 -5.24
N PRO A 133 -17.07 -4.96 -6.57
CA PRO A 133 -17.35 -6.21 -7.28
C PRO A 133 -16.53 -7.37 -6.68
N GLY A 134 -17.22 -8.40 -6.20
CA GLY A 134 -16.62 -9.64 -5.69
C GLY A 134 -15.96 -9.59 -4.32
N VAL A 135 -15.91 -8.41 -3.67
CA VAL A 135 -15.22 -8.27 -2.39
C VAL A 135 -15.79 -7.13 -1.54
N VAL A 136 -16.00 -7.41 -0.26
CA VAL A 136 -16.12 -6.38 0.78
C VAL A 136 -14.75 -6.18 1.40
N SER A 137 -14.22 -4.95 1.34
CA SER A 137 -12.92 -4.61 1.93
C SER A 137 -13.12 -3.76 3.16
N VAL A 138 -12.39 -4.06 4.23
CA VAL A 138 -12.42 -3.30 5.48
C VAL A 138 -11.05 -2.74 5.75
N THR A 139 -10.99 -1.49 6.23
CA THR A 139 -9.75 -0.87 6.70
C THR A 139 -9.89 -0.50 8.17
N ILE A 140 -8.88 -0.87 8.96
CA ILE A 140 -8.70 -0.49 10.36
C ILE A 140 -7.38 0.30 10.45
N SER A 141 -7.46 1.55 10.87
CA SER A 141 -6.32 2.45 11.05
C SER A 141 -5.77 2.33 12.49
N ALA A 142 -4.55 2.81 12.72
CA ALA A 142 -3.91 2.80 14.05
C ALA A 142 -3.98 1.42 14.75
N ALA A 143 -3.78 0.36 13.95
CA ALA A 143 -4.08 -1.01 14.30
C ALA A 143 -2.93 -1.72 15.03
N ASN A 144 -1.96 -0.98 15.58
CA ASN A 144 -0.84 -1.57 16.34
C ASN A 144 -1.33 -2.49 17.47
N HIS A 145 -2.43 -2.13 18.12
CA HIS A 145 -3.08 -2.91 19.18
C HIS A 145 -3.69 -4.24 18.71
N LEU A 146 -3.75 -4.49 17.40
CA LEU A 146 -4.26 -5.72 16.79
C LEU A 146 -3.15 -6.66 16.31
N ALA A 147 -1.87 -6.27 16.39
CA ALA A 147 -0.77 -6.99 15.78
C ALA A 147 -0.65 -8.47 16.22
N ASP A 148 -0.95 -8.75 17.49
CA ASP A 148 -0.84 -10.10 18.07
C ASP A 148 -2.19 -10.87 18.08
N ARG A 149 -3.24 -10.32 17.49
CA ARG A 149 -4.57 -10.96 17.43
C ARG A 149 -4.60 -12.03 16.34
N GLU A 150 -5.27 -13.14 16.61
CA GLU A 150 -5.53 -14.17 15.60
C GLU A 150 -6.42 -13.63 14.47
N ALA A 151 -6.02 -13.93 13.23
CA ALA A 151 -6.66 -13.42 12.03
C ALA A 151 -8.12 -13.88 11.92
N GLU A 152 -8.40 -15.14 12.24
CA GLU A 152 -9.74 -15.74 12.19
C GLU A 152 -10.69 -15.06 13.19
N GLY A 153 -10.20 -14.79 14.41
CA GLY A 153 -10.97 -14.10 15.44
C GLY A 153 -11.30 -12.65 15.04
N LEU A 154 -10.31 -11.94 14.49
CA LEU A 154 -10.53 -10.59 13.96
C LEU A 154 -11.53 -10.61 12.79
N ALA A 155 -11.38 -11.55 11.86
CA ALA A 155 -12.26 -11.69 10.71
C ALA A 155 -13.71 -11.99 11.12
N ALA A 156 -13.92 -12.86 12.12
CA ALA A 156 -15.25 -13.17 12.63
C ALA A 156 -15.92 -11.97 13.30
N GLN A 157 -15.17 -11.20 14.10
CA GLN A 157 -15.66 -9.98 14.74
C GLN A 157 -16.06 -8.93 13.70
N VAL A 158 -15.17 -8.62 12.75
CA VAL A 158 -15.40 -7.64 11.69
C VAL A 158 -16.56 -8.06 10.77
N TRP A 159 -16.75 -9.37 10.53
CA TRP A 159 -17.93 -9.85 9.80
C TRP A 159 -19.24 -9.52 10.52
N GLY A 160 -19.26 -9.58 11.85
CA GLY A 160 -20.39 -9.13 12.65
C GLY A 160 -20.73 -7.66 12.40
N GLU A 161 -19.72 -6.80 12.35
CA GLU A 161 -19.88 -5.37 12.07
C GLU A 161 -20.34 -5.12 10.63
N ILE A 162 -19.82 -5.86 9.66
CA ILE A 162 -20.27 -5.81 8.26
C ILE A 162 -21.77 -6.10 8.17
N ARG A 163 -22.27 -7.16 8.81
CA ARG A 163 -23.70 -7.50 8.78
C ARG A 163 -24.58 -6.47 9.47
N ALA A 164 -24.04 -5.72 10.43
CA ALA A 164 -24.76 -4.63 11.07
C ALA A 164 -24.81 -3.37 10.19
N ALA A 165 -23.76 -3.13 9.40
CA ALA A 165 -23.62 -1.96 8.54
C ALA A 165 -24.23 -2.13 7.14
N LEU A 166 -24.24 -3.36 6.61
CA LEU A 166 -24.78 -3.72 5.30
C LEU A 166 -25.96 -4.68 5.47
N PRO A 167 -27.21 -4.24 5.21
CA PRO A 167 -28.41 -5.06 5.34
C PRO A 167 -28.59 -6.08 4.20
#